data_AF-A0A7Y6UVP0-F1
#
_entry.id   AF-A0A7Y6UVP0-F1
#
_cell.length_a   1.000
_cell.length_b   1.000
_cell.length_c   1.000
_cell.angle_alpha   90.00
_cell.angle_beta   90.00
_cell.angle_gamma   90.00
#
_symmetry.space_group_name_H-M   'P 1'
#
loop_
_entity.id
_entity.type
_entity.pdbx_description
1 polymer ?
#
loop_
_entity_poly.entity_id
_entity_poly.type
_entity_poly.pdbx_seq_one_letter_code
_entity_poly.pdbx_strand_id
1 'polypeptide(L)'
;MRPTSEAELEGVLRAAYAMASKGDYVAALDLCNWLVEESTTEIAGLRQRAAVLEHMNNIEAAIADLRVVTEKYPYEPADFHALGTLMLGFGDTSQAVAAFDKAIQLGREKKFAYYENSSSLFRAEALLKLNLYKEALEDARRLPPGYGTYIAGSGMRTKEQILKEATDALERIKKNRFKMRK
;
A
#
# COMPACT_ATOMS: atom_id res chain seq x y z
N MET A 1 -30.40 11.73 5.06
CA MET A 1 -30.79 10.76 4.02
C MET A 1 -29.51 10.13 3.49
N ARG A 2 -29.44 8.80 3.39
CA ARG A 2 -28.24 8.09 2.89
C ARG A 2 -27.96 8.46 1.43
N PRO A 3 -26.72 8.35 0.94
CA PRO A 3 -26.44 8.55 -0.48
C PRO A 3 -27.18 7.47 -1.26
N THR A 4 -28.01 7.89 -2.21
CA THR A 4 -28.84 7.02 -3.06
C THR A 4 -28.27 6.88 -4.45
N SER A 5 -27.25 7.67 -4.79
CA SER A 5 -26.52 7.62 -6.04
C SER A 5 -25.00 7.62 -5.82
N GLU A 6 -24.26 7.17 -6.82
CA GLU A 6 -22.80 7.20 -6.82
C GLU A 6 -22.25 8.64 -6.69
N ALA A 7 -22.92 9.62 -7.30
CA ALA A 7 -22.53 11.02 -7.20
C ALA A 7 -22.70 11.59 -5.79
N GLU A 8 -23.79 11.23 -5.10
CA GLU A 8 -23.98 11.62 -3.70
C GLU A 8 -22.96 10.94 -2.79
N LEU A 9 -22.70 9.65 -3.01
CA LEU A 9 -21.70 8.91 -2.25
C LEU A 9 -20.32 9.57 -2.40
N GLU A 10 -19.88 9.79 -3.64
CA GLU A 10 -18.61 10.46 -3.95
C GLU A 10 -18.52 11.85 -3.31
N GLY A 11 -19.61 12.61 -3.29
CA GLY A 11 -19.68 13.90 -2.59
C GLY A 11 -19.38 13.79 -1.11
N VAL A 12 -19.94 12.78 -0.43
CA VAL A 12 -19.70 12.52 0.99
C VAL A 12 -18.26 12.03 1.23
N LEU A 13 -17.75 11.12 0.39
CA LEU A 13 -16.38 10.62 0.49
C LEU A 13 -15.36 11.77 0.35
N ARG A 14 -15.56 12.69 -0.59
CA ARG A 14 -14.72 13.87 -0.78
C ARG A 14 -14.80 14.84 0.40
N ALA A 15 -16.00 15.04 0.95
CA ALA A 15 -16.19 15.91 2.11
C ALA A 15 -15.40 15.39 3.33
N ALA A 16 -15.50 14.09 3.62
CA ALA A 16 -14.76 13.46 4.72
C ALA A 16 -13.23 13.64 4.54
N TYR A 17 -12.71 13.39 3.35
CA TYR A 17 -11.29 13.57 3.06
C TYR A 17 -10.83 15.04 3.19
N ALA A 18 -11.65 15.98 2.71
CA ALA A 18 -11.36 17.41 2.81
C ALA A 18 -11.39 17.93 4.25
N MET A 19 -12.29 17.39 5.09
CA MET A 19 -12.34 17.68 6.53
C MET A 19 -11.09 17.16 7.24
N ALA A 20 -10.69 15.91 6.99
CA ALA A 20 -9.46 15.34 7.54
C ALA A 20 -8.21 16.12 7.13
N SER A 21 -8.11 16.54 5.86
CA SER A 21 -7.00 17.37 5.38
C SER A 21 -6.92 18.74 6.08
N LYS A 22 -8.01 19.23 6.67
CA LYS A 22 -8.06 20.46 7.47
C LYS A 22 -7.88 20.20 8.98
N GLY A 23 -7.68 18.96 9.39
CA GLY A 23 -7.62 18.54 10.79
C GLY A 23 -8.97 18.40 11.49
N ASP A 24 -10.09 18.53 10.76
CA ASP A 24 -11.43 18.29 11.31
C ASP A 24 -11.76 16.79 11.28
N TYR A 25 -11.02 16.05 12.10
CA TYR A 25 -11.07 14.59 12.12
C TYR A 25 -12.37 14.05 12.69
N VAL A 26 -13.00 14.76 13.63
CA VAL A 26 -14.27 14.34 14.23
C VAL A 26 -15.37 14.33 13.16
N ALA A 27 -15.54 15.44 12.43
CA ALA A 27 -16.54 15.51 11.37
C ALA A 27 -16.25 14.52 10.23
N ALA A 28 -14.97 14.34 9.88
CA ALA A 28 -14.57 13.35 8.87
C ALA A 28 -14.94 11.92 9.28
N LEU A 29 -14.63 11.53 10.53
CA LEU A 29 -14.96 10.22 11.05
C LEU A 29 -16.47 10.00 11.20
N ASP A 30 -17.23 11.04 11.58
CA ASP A 30 -18.69 10.95 11.66
C ASP A 30 -19.31 10.62 10.29
N LEU A 31 -18.85 11.27 9.22
CA LEU A 31 -19.29 10.95 7.86
C LEU A 31 -18.91 9.51 7.46
N CYS A 32 -17.69 9.08 7.77
CA CYS A 32 -17.26 7.72 7.48
C CYS A 32 -18.07 6.68 8.26
N ASN A 33 -18.27 6.87 9.56
CA ASN A 33 -19.07 5.98 10.41
C ASN A 33 -20.51 5.90 9.92
N TRP A 34 -21.08 7.05 9.54
CA TRP A 34 -22.38 7.10 8.90
C TRP A 34 -22.41 6.21 7.64
N LEU A 35 -21.42 6.26 6.75
CA LEU A 35 -21.38 5.35 5.59
C LEU A 35 -21.21 3.86 5.94
N VAL A 36 -20.52 3.55 7.04
CA VAL A 36 -20.25 2.16 7.47
C VAL A 36 -21.52 1.46 7.96
N GLU A 37 -22.51 2.20 8.44
CA GLU A 37 -23.76 1.63 8.99
C GLU A 37 -24.66 0.97 7.93
N GLU A 38 -24.49 1.28 6.64
CA GLU A 38 -25.29 0.69 5.56
C GLU A 38 -24.46 -0.28 4.73
N SER A 39 -24.99 -1.48 4.49
CA SER A 39 -24.29 -2.51 3.72
C SER A 39 -23.91 -2.07 2.30
N THR A 40 -24.70 -1.20 1.68
CA THR A 40 -24.44 -0.69 0.32
C THR A 40 -23.29 0.32 0.26
N THR A 41 -22.98 1.01 1.37
CA THR A 41 -21.89 1.98 1.45
C THR A 41 -20.76 1.56 2.37
N GLU A 42 -20.88 0.42 3.06
CA GLU A 42 -19.95 -0.05 4.09
C GLU A 42 -18.50 0.00 3.62
N ILE A 43 -18.22 -0.57 2.45
CA ILE A 43 -16.85 -0.66 1.92
C ILE A 43 -16.28 0.69 1.53
N ALA A 44 -17.08 1.55 0.91
CA ALA A 44 -16.65 2.91 0.60
C ALA A 44 -16.39 3.70 1.90
N GLY A 45 -17.25 3.53 2.91
CA GLY A 45 -17.09 4.09 4.24
C GLY A 45 -15.80 3.64 4.93
N LEU A 46 -15.53 2.33 4.95
CA LEU A 46 -14.30 1.76 5.54
C LEU A 46 -13.04 2.22 4.82
N ARG A 47 -13.03 2.24 3.48
CA ARG A 47 -11.91 2.76 2.69
C ARG A 47 -11.61 4.22 3.04
N GLN A 48 -12.63 5.07 3.09
CA GLN A 48 -12.42 6.47 3.47
C GLN A 48 -12.06 6.64 4.92
N ARG A 49 -12.62 5.83 5.83
CA ARG A 49 -12.27 5.88 7.24
C ARG A 49 -10.80 5.54 7.44
N ALA A 50 -10.28 4.52 6.74
CA ALA A 50 -8.87 4.20 6.75
C ALA A 50 -8.00 5.37 6.28
N ALA A 51 -8.38 6.06 5.20
CA ALA A 51 -7.67 7.25 4.74
C ALA A 51 -7.70 8.40 5.78
N VAL A 52 -8.86 8.65 6.41
CA VAL A 52 -8.99 9.65 7.49
C VAL A 52 -8.11 9.28 8.70
N LEU A 53 -8.13 8.02 9.10
CA LEU A 53 -7.33 7.49 10.21
C LEU A 53 -5.82 7.57 9.91
N GLU A 54 -5.40 7.35 8.67
CA GLU A 54 -4.03 7.58 8.22
C GLU A 54 -3.62 9.05 8.40
N HIS A 55 -4.47 10.00 7.99
CA HIS A 55 -4.23 11.44 8.20
C HIS A 55 -4.18 11.82 9.69
N MET A 56 -4.84 11.06 10.57
CA MET A 56 -4.75 11.20 12.03
C MET A 56 -3.52 10.51 12.63
N ASN A 57 -2.70 9.85 11.82
CA ASN A 57 -1.61 8.98 12.26
C ASN A 57 -2.08 7.82 13.18
N ASN A 58 -3.34 7.40 13.05
CA ASN A 58 -3.91 6.22 13.71
C ASN A 58 -3.83 5.01 12.77
N ILE A 59 -2.61 4.55 12.54
CA ILE A 59 -2.28 3.59 11.48
C ILE A 59 -2.86 2.21 11.77
N GLU A 60 -2.89 1.78 13.03
CA GLU A 60 -3.44 0.49 13.44
C GLU A 60 -4.93 0.37 13.12
N ALA A 61 -5.71 1.42 13.40
CA ALA A 61 -7.13 1.44 13.07
C ALA A 61 -7.37 1.49 11.56
N ALA A 62 -6.54 2.23 10.82
CA ALA A 62 -6.60 2.27 9.35
C ALA A 62 -6.31 0.90 8.73
N ILE A 63 -5.32 0.17 9.26
CA ILE A 63 -5.02 -1.21 8.85
C ILE A 63 -6.19 -2.14 9.17
N ALA A 64 -6.83 -2.00 10.34
CA ALA A 64 -7.98 -2.82 10.71
C ALA A 64 -9.14 -2.64 9.72
N ASP A 65 -9.46 -1.41 9.34
CA ASP A 65 -10.53 -1.12 8.36
C ASP A 65 -10.19 -1.71 6.97
N LEU A 66 -8.96 -1.53 6.50
CA LEU A 66 -8.55 -2.08 5.20
C LEU A 66 -8.48 -3.61 5.19
N ARG A 67 -8.17 -4.26 6.32
CA ARG A 67 -8.28 -5.72 6.44
C ARG A 67 -9.70 -6.18 6.18
N VAL A 68 -10.69 -5.55 6.83
CA VAL A 68 -12.12 -5.87 6.59
C VAL A 68 -12.48 -5.67 5.12
N VAL A 69 -12.03 -4.57 4.49
CA VAL A 69 -12.25 -4.31 3.06
C VAL A 69 -11.67 -5.44 2.20
N THR A 70 -10.40 -5.78 2.39
CA THR A 70 -9.72 -6.81 1.57
C THR A 70 -10.25 -8.23 1.82
N GLU A 71 -10.78 -8.52 3.00
CA GLU A 71 -11.42 -9.81 3.32
C GLU A 71 -12.79 -9.94 2.65
N LYS A 72 -13.62 -8.89 2.72
CA LYS A 72 -14.96 -8.90 2.12
C LYS A 72 -14.92 -8.71 0.60
N TYR A 73 -13.96 -7.94 0.08
CA TYR A 73 -13.87 -7.53 -1.33
C TYR A 73 -12.46 -7.79 -1.90
N PRO A 74 -12.04 -9.07 -2.05
CA PRO A 74 -10.66 -9.48 -2.32
C PRO A 74 -10.21 -9.31 -3.78
N TYR A 75 -10.80 -8.36 -4.52
CA TYR A 75 -10.63 -8.25 -5.97
C TYR A 75 -10.12 -6.89 -6.43
N GLU A 76 -9.92 -5.92 -5.53
CA GLU A 76 -9.47 -4.58 -5.89
C GLU A 76 -7.97 -4.39 -5.55
N PRO A 77 -7.07 -4.26 -6.55
CA PRO A 77 -5.65 -4.10 -6.28
C PRO A 77 -5.32 -2.81 -5.50
N ALA A 78 -6.15 -1.77 -5.63
CA ALA A 78 -5.97 -0.54 -4.86
C ALA A 78 -6.02 -0.76 -3.35
N ASP A 79 -6.94 -1.62 -2.87
CA ASP A 79 -7.13 -1.87 -1.44
C ASP A 79 -5.93 -2.62 -0.84
N PHE A 80 -5.41 -3.62 -1.56
CA PHE A 80 -4.20 -4.33 -1.15
C PHE A 80 -2.96 -3.45 -1.22
N HIS A 81 -2.88 -2.54 -2.20
CA HIS A 81 -1.80 -1.56 -2.30
C HIS A 81 -1.81 -0.59 -1.11
N ALA A 82 -2.99 -0.08 -0.74
CA ALA A 82 -3.16 0.81 0.41
C ALA A 82 -2.82 0.07 1.73
N LEU A 83 -3.31 -1.16 1.90
CA LEU A 83 -3.02 -1.99 3.08
C LEU A 83 -1.52 -2.26 3.21
N GLY A 84 -0.85 -2.63 2.10
CA GLY A 84 0.59 -2.85 2.09
C GLY A 84 1.38 -1.60 2.42
N THR A 85 0.95 -0.43 1.94
CA THR A 85 1.60 0.85 2.23
C THR A 85 1.52 1.20 3.71
N LEU A 86 0.33 1.07 4.32
CA LEU A 86 0.15 1.28 5.76
C LEU A 86 0.98 0.30 6.59
N MET A 87 0.95 -0.99 6.26
CA MET A 87 1.74 -2.01 6.96
C MET A 87 3.24 -1.76 6.85
N LEU A 88 3.72 -1.32 5.69
CA LEU A 88 5.14 -0.99 5.51
C LEU A 88 5.54 0.22 6.37
N GLY A 89 4.70 1.26 6.40
CA GLY A 89 4.90 2.45 7.23
C GLY A 89 4.85 2.14 8.74
N PHE A 90 3.97 1.21 9.13
CA PHE A 90 3.86 0.73 10.51
C PHE A 90 5.04 -0.15 10.96
N GLY A 91 5.79 -0.72 10.02
CA GLY A 91 6.92 -1.62 10.28
C GLY A 91 6.61 -3.10 10.13
N ASP A 92 5.36 -3.46 9.83
CA ASP A 92 4.87 -4.81 9.54
C ASP A 92 5.31 -5.30 8.14
N THR A 93 6.62 -5.25 7.90
CA THR A 93 7.24 -5.40 6.59
C THR A 93 6.89 -6.74 5.92
N SER A 94 6.84 -7.83 6.67
CA SER A 94 6.46 -9.15 6.13
C SER A 94 5.00 -9.21 5.68
N GLN A 95 4.09 -8.57 6.41
CA GLN A 95 2.68 -8.52 6.01
C GLN A 95 2.48 -7.57 4.83
N ALA A 96 3.23 -6.47 4.78
CA ALA A 96 3.25 -5.57 3.63
C ALA A 96 3.64 -6.30 2.33
N VAL A 97 4.67 -7.17 2.37
CA VAL A 97 5.06 -7.99 1.22
C VAL A 97 3.89 -8.84 0.70
N ALA A 98 3.13 -9.48 1.60
CA ALA A 98 1.98 -10.29 1.22
C ALA A 98 0.84 -9.46 0.60
N ALA A 99 0.54 -8.28 1.17
CA ALA A 99 -0.44 -7.36 0.61
C ALA A 99 -0.03 -6.87 -0.79
N PHE A 100 1.23 -6.46 -0.96
CA PHE A 100 1.72 -6.05 -2.29
C PHE A 100 1.75 -7.19 -3.30
N ASP A 101 2.03 -8.43 -2.89
CA ASP A 101 1.94 -9.58 -3.78
C ASP A 101 0.52 -9.75 -4.35
N LYS A 102 -0.51 -9.61 -3.50
CA LYS A 102 -1.91 -9.60 -3.94
C LYS A 102 -2.24 -8.43 -4.86
N ALA A 103 -1.76 -7.22 -4.54
CA ALA A 103 -1.95 -6.05 -5.39
C ALA A 103 -1.30 -6.22 -6.79
N ILE A 104 -0.10 -6.82 -6.86
CA ILE A 104 0.60 -7.12 -8.12
C ILE A 104 -0.17 -8.16 -8.93
N GLN A 105 -0.62 -9.24 -8.28
CA GLN A 105 -1.41 -10.30 -8.92
C GLN A 105 -2.68 -9.72 -9.56
N LEU A 106 -3.50 -9.03 -8.76
CA LEU A 106 -4.77 -8.44 -9.21
C LEU A 106 -4.55 -7.32 -10.23
N GLY A 107 -3.51 -6.49 -10.04
CA GLY A 107 -3.13 -5.45 -10.98
C GLY A 107 -2.83 -6.02 -12.37
N ARG A 108 -2.09 -7.13 -12.44
CA ARG A 108 -1.81 -7.81 -13.70
C ARG A 108 -3.06 -8.42 -14.32
N GLU A 109 -3.84 -9.16 -13.54
CA GLU A 109 -5.07 -9.83 -14.00
C GLU A 109 -6.06 -8.81 -14.60
N LYS A 110 -6.19 -7.64 -13.97
CA LYS A 110 -7.08 -6.56 -14.39
C LYS A 110 -6.46 -5.55 -15.34
N LYS A 111 -5.18 -5.70 -15.69
CA LYS A 111 -4.39 -4.77 -16.53
C LYS A 111 -4.30 -3.35 -15.96
N PHE A 112 -4.32 -3.22 -14.63
CA PHE A 112 -4.06 -1.96 -13.93
C PHE A 112 -2.56 -1.77 -13.70
N ALA A 113 -1.87 -1.33 -14.74
CA ALA A 113 -0.41 -1.14 -14.74
C ALA A 113 0.09 -0.22 -13.62
N TYR A 114 -0.71 0.75 -13.18
CA TYR A 114 -0.35 1.63 -12.06
C TYR A 114 -0.16 0.83 -10.76
N TYR A 115 -1.17 0.05 -10.35
CA TYR A 115 -1.09 -0.73 -9.10
C TYR A 115 -0.11 -1.89 -9.18
N GLU A 116 0.03 -2.53 -10.35
CA GLU A 116 1.07 -3.54 -10.56
C GLU A 116 2.47 -2.94 -10.36
N ASN A 117 2.79 -1.86 -11.06
CA ASN A 117 4.13 -1.26 -10.98
C ASN A 117 4.40 -0.61 -9.62
N SER A 118 3.43 0.11 -9.05
CA SER A 118 3.60 0.75 -7.74
C SER A 118 3.85 -0.31 -6.67
N SER A 119 2.97 -1.31 -6.59
CA SER A 119 3.13 -2.40 -5.61
C SER A 119 4.40 -3.20 -5.81
N SER A 120 4.87 -3.38 -7.06
CA SER A 120 6.15 -4.04 -7.33
C SER A 120 7.34 -3.25 -6.80
N LEU A 121 7.36 -1.92 -6.91
CA LEU A 121 8.43 -1.10 -6.32
C LEU A 121 8.37 -1.13 -4.78
N PHE A 122 7.18 -0.98 -4.19
CA PHE A 122 7.01 -1.04 -2.74
C PHE A 122 7.36 -2.42 -2.17
N ARG A 123 6.97 -3.51 -2.84
CA ARG A 123 7.35 -4.88 -2.44
C ARG A 123 8.85 -5.06 -2.52
N ALA A 124 9.51 -4.56 -3.56
CA ALA A 124 10.95 -4.64 -3.70
C ALA A 124 11.68 -3.91 -2.56
N GLU A 125 11.21 -2.72 -2.18
CA GLU A 125 11.72 -1.97 -1.02
C GLU A 125 11.51 -2.74 0.30
N ALA A 126 10.33 -3.32 0.50
CA ALA A 126 10.05 -4.15 1.68
C ALA A 126 10.95 -5.40 1.73
N LEU A 127 11.18 -6.06 0.59
CA LEU A 127 12.07 -7.21 0.46
C LEU A 127 13.54 -6.84 0.75
N LEU A 128 13.99 -5.64 0.35
CA LEU A 128 15.31 -5.12 0.75
C LEU A 128 15.44 -5.02 2.27
N LYS A 129 14.43 -4.47 2.96
CA LYS A 129 14.40 -4.36 4.44
C LYS A 129 14.45 -5.74 5.11
N LEU A 130 13.91 -6.78 4.46
CA LEU A 130 13.96 -8.18 4.91
C LEU A 130 15.23 -8.94 4.48
N ASN A 131 16.16 -8.29 3.77
CA ASN A 131 17.36 -8.90 3.17
C ASN A 131 17.05 -10.00 2.12
N LEU A 132 15.86 -9.97 1.54
CA LEU A 132 15.40 -10.86 0.45
C LEU A 132 15.80 -10.25 -0.90
N TYR A 133 17.12 -10.16 -1.12
CA TYR A 133 17.67 -9.36 -2.21
C TYR A 133 17.38 -9.93 -3.61
N LYS A 134 17.20 -11.25 -3.75
CA LYS A 134 16.95 -11.86 -5.06
C LYS A 134 15.56 -11.49 -5.57
N GLU A 135 14.59 -11.60 -4.67
CA GLU A 135 13.18 -11.29 -4.89
C GLU A 135 12.99 -9.79 -5.13
N ALA A 136 13.66 -8.94 -4.33
CA ALA A 136 13.65 -7.49 -4.54
C ALA A 136 14.15 -7.11 -5.95
N LEU A 137 15.22 -7.76 -6.40
CA LEU A 137 15.82 -7.55 -7.70
C LEU A 137 14.96 -8.08 -8.84
N GLU A 138 14.22 -9.17 -8.64
CA GLU A 138 13.24 -9.65 -9.60
C GLU A 138 12.08 -8.65 -9.79
N ASP A 139 11.52 -8.15 -8.69
CA ASP A 139 10.44 -7.17 -8.73
C ASP A 139 10.88 -5.85 -9.39
N ALA A 140 12.07 -5.35 -9.06
CA ALA A 140 12.59 -4.12 -9.66
C ALA A 140 12.88 -4.26 -11.17
N ARG A 141 13.24 -5.46 -11.65
CA ARG A 141 13.50 -5.71 -13.08
C ARG A 141 12.25 -5.67 -13.94
N ARG A 142 11.09 -5.99 -13.38
CA ARG A 142 9.80 -5.97 -14.09
C ARG A 142 9.28 -4.55 -14.33
N LEU A 143 9.82 -3.57 -13.61
CA LEU A 143 9.38 -2.18 -13.70
C LEU A 143 9.87 -1.48 -14.99
N PRO A 144 9.07 -0.55 -15.55
CA PRO A 144 9.48 0.30 -16.69
C PRO A 144 10.77 1.08 -16.40
N PRO A 145 11.64 1.37 -17.38
CA PRO A 145 12.82 2.23 -17.19
C PRO A 145 12.52 3.56 -16.49
N GLY A 146 13.32 3.94 -15.49
CA GLY A 146 13.12 5.19 -14.75
C GLY A 146 11.92 5.22 -13.81
N TYR A 147 11.23 4.07 -13.59
CA TYR A 147 10.13 4.01 -12.64
C TYR A 147 10.61 4.35 -11.23
N GLY A 148 9.91 5.27 -10.58
CA GLY A 148 10.17 5.66 -9.21
C GLY A 148 8.99 6.41 -8.61
N THR A 149 8.87 6.32 -7.30
CA THR A 149 7.85 7.02 -6.52
C THR A 149 8.37 7.27 -5.10
N TYR A 150 7.66 8.10 -4.35
CA TYR A 150 7.96 8.36 -2.96
C TYR A 150 7.42 7.22 -2.08
N ILE A 151 8.26 6.68 -1.20
CA ILE A 151 7.89 5.69 -0.18
C ILE A 151 8.12 6.32 1.18
N ALA A 152 7.07 6.41 2.01
CA ALA A 152 7.17 6.94 3.35
C ALA A 152 8.25 6.20 4.16
N GLY A 153 9.11 6.97 4.86
CA GLY A 153 10.25 6.43 5.61
C GLY A 153 11.48 6.06 4.78
N SER A 154 11.35 5.87 3.47
CA SER A 154 12.48 5.57 2.56
C SER A 154 12.80 6.72 1.58
N GLY A 155 11.92 7.71 1.44
CA GLY A 155 12.09 8.85 0.54
C GLY A 155 11.78 8.52 -0.92
N MET A 156 12.34 9.30 -1.85
CA MET A 156 12.21 9.01 -3.28
C MET A 156 12.97 7.73 -3.61
N ARG A 157 12.25 6.72 -4.11
CA ARG A 157 12.80 5.43 -4.50
C ARG A 157 12.64 5.21 -5.99
N THR A 158 13.70 4.76 -6.64
CA THR A 158 13.67 4.36 -8.05
C THR A 158 14.06 2.91 -8.20
N LYS A 159 13.62 2.28 -9.30
CA LYS A 159 14.02 0.91 -9.59
C LYS A 159 15.54 0.79 -9.70
N GLU A 160 16.25 1.78 -10.25
CA GLU A 160 17.69 1.72 -10.44
C GLU A 160 18.43 1.67 -9.09
N GLN A 161 17.92 2.39 -8.08
CA GLN A 161 18.45 2.31 -6.72
C GLN A 161 18.24 0.91 -6.13
N ILE A 162 17.02 0.36 -6.22
CA ILE A 162 16.72 -0.98 -5.70
C ILE A 162 17.58 -2.05 -6.41
N LEU A 163 17.71 -1.97 -7.74
CA LEU A 163 18.55 -2.87 -8.53
C LEU A 163 20.01 -2.83 -8.07
N LYS A 164 20.55 -1.64 -7.84
CA LYS A 164 21.92 -1.45 -7.37
C LYS A 164 22.11 -2.04 -5.97
N GLU A 165 21.26 -1.66 -5.02
CA GLU A 165 21.35 -2.10 -3.62
C GLU A 165 21.25 -3.62 -3.48
N ALA A 166 20.27 -4.24 -4.17
CA ALA A 166 20.13 -5.69 -4.16
C ALA A 166 21.34 -6.41 -4.79
N THR A 167 21.87 -5.88 -5.89
CA THR A 167 23.04 -6.47 -6.57
C THR A 167 24.29 -6.38 -5.70
N ASP A 168 24.57 -5.20 -5.13
CA ASP A 168 25.72 -4.96 -4.26
C ASP A 168 25.66 -5.86 -3.01
N ALA A 169 24.48 -6.04 -2.43
CA ALA A 169 24.26 -6.91 -1.29
C ALA A 169 24.55 -8.39 -1.62
N LEU A 170 24.06 -8.88 -2.77
CA LEU A 170 24.30 -10.24 -3.23
C LEU A 170 25.79 -10.50 -3.51
N GLU A 171 26.49 -9.55 -4.13
CA GLU A 171 27.93 -9.65 -4.37
C GLU A 171 28.73 -9.64 -3.06
N ARG A 172 28.32 -8.86 -2.06
CA ARG A 172 28.92 -8.89 -0.72
C ARG A 172 28.77 -10.26 -0.06
N ILE A 173 27.56 -10.83 -0.08
CA ILE A 173 27.29 -12.17 0.46
C ILE A 173 28.16 -13.22 -0.22
N LYS A 174 28.26 -13.17 -1.55
CA LYS A 174 29.09 -14.08 -2.34
C LYS A 174 30.56 -13.98 -1.94
N LYS A 175 31.13 -12.77 -1.89
CA LYS A 175 32.53 -12.53 -1.49
C LYS A 175 32.81 -13.04 -0.07
N ASN A 176 31.91 -12.80 0.88
CA ASN A 176 32.07 -13.26 2.26
C ASN A 176 32.06 -14.80 2.34
N ARG A 177 31.22 -15.47 1.56
CA ARG A 177 31.18 -16.94 1.48
C ARG A 177 32.47 -17.54 0.94
N PHE A 178 33.13 -16.88 -0.01
CA PHE A 178 34.44 -17.31 -0.53
C PHE A 178 35.57 -17.09 0.48
N LYS A 179 35.53 -16.01 1.27
CA LYS A 179 36.53 -15.75 2.31
C LYS A 179 36.46 -16.74 3.47
N MET A 180 35.27 -17.22 3.86
CA MET A 180 35.10 -18.22 4.93
C MET A 180 35.45 -19.66 4.53
N ARG A 181 35.75 -19.92 3.26
CA ARG A 181 36.12 -21.24 2.74
C ARG A 181 37.64 -21.42 2.54
N LYS A 182 38.44 -20.41 2.88
CA LYS A 182 39.91 -20.44 2.91
C LYS A 182 40.36 -20.46 4.36
#